data_AF-A0A537MJC5-F1
#
_entry.id   AF-A0A537MJC5-F1
#
_cell.length_a   1.000
_cell.length_b   1.000
_cell.length_c   1.000
_cell.angle_alpha   90.00
_cell.angle_beta   90.00
_cell.angle_gamma   90.00
#
_symmetry.space_group_name_H-M   'P 1'
#
loop_
_entity.id
_entity.type
_entity.pdbx_description
1 polymer ?
#
loop_
_entity_poly.entity_id
_entity_poly.type
_entity_poly.pdbx_seq_one_letter_code
_entity_poly.pdbx_strand_id
1 'polypeptide(L)'
;MSDQSCPLCGAGAAKSKGQPPALCSDCVGRALALNGRPIYFRSPWEADGYEAVYADTGEPYFDHACIVRGVLCRAEARLGRIVIRPTGNGL
;
A
#
# COMPACT_ATOMS: atom_id res chain seq x y z
N MET A 1 2.39 -18.21 -18.54
CA MET A 1 1.47 -17.18 -18.02
C MET A 1 1.99 -16.80 -16.64
N SER A 2 2.42 -15.55 -16.42
CA SER A 2 3.12 -15.18 -15.18
C SER A 2 2.13 -14.50 -14.23
N ASP A 3 1.51 -15.30 -13.37
CA ASP A 3 0.60 -14.86 -12.31
C ASP A 3 1.47 -14.33 -11.16
N GLN A 4 1.59 -13.00 -11.01
CA GLN A 4 2.25 -12.44 -9.84
C GLN A 4 1.22 -12.28 -8.72
N SER A 5 1.24 -13.21 -7.78
CA SER A 5 0.46 -13.15 -6.56
C SER A 5 0.89 -12.00 -5.66
N CYS A 6 -0.03 -11.50 -4.82
CA CYS A 6 0.31 -10.54 -3.78
C CYS A 6 1.43 -11.10 -2.88
N PRO A 7 2.54 -10.37 -2.67
CA PRO A 7 3.68 -10.89 -1.92
C PRO A 7 3.39 -11.11 -0.42
N LEU A 8 2.25 -10.62 0.11
CA LEU A 8 1.89 -10.79 1.53
C LEU A 8 0.79 -11.83 1.80
N CYS A 9 0.01 -12.20 0.80
CA CYS A 9 -1.12 -13.11 1.00
C CYS A 9 -1.30 -14.15 -0.09
N GLY A 10 -0.54 -14.10 -1.17
CA GLY A 10 -0.70 -15.02 -2.30
C GLY A 10 -1.96 -14.77 -3.14
N ALA A 11 -2.86 -13.88 -2.74
CA ALA A 11 -4.06 -13.56 -3.54
C ALA A 11 -3.64 -12.84 -4.83
N GLY A 12 -4.19 -13.27 -5.97
CA GLY A 12 -3.82 -12.79 -7.30
C GLY A 12 -3.76 -11.26 -7.39
N ALA A 13 -2.55 -10.71 -7.53
CA ALA A 13 -2.37 -9.28 -7.74
C ALA A 13 -2.33 -9.06 -9.25
N ALA A 14 -3.46 -8.63 -9.82
CA ALA A 14 -3.54 -8.28 -11.23
C ALA A 14 -2.61 -7.09 -11.53
N LYS A 15 -1.35 -7.35 -11.90
CA LYS A 15 -0.53 -6.44 -12.71
C LYS A 15 0.40 -7.21 -13.65
N SER A 16 0.49 -6.67 -14.87
CA SER A 16 1.29 -7.19 -15.98
C SER A 16 2.77 -7.27 -15.65
N LYS A 17 3.46 -8.24 -16.25
CA LYS A 17 4.92 -8.45 -16.17
C LYS A 17 5.68 -7.11 -16.38
N GLY A 18 6.60 -6.78 -15.48
CA GLY A 18 7.44 -5.56 -15.56
C GLY A 18 6.97 -4.39 -14.69
N GLN A 19 5.83 -4.51 -14.01
CA GLN A 19 5.46 -3.57 -12.96
C GLN A 19 6.07 -4.00 -11.61
N PRO A 20 6.52 -3.04 -10.79
CA PRO A 20 7.03 -3.37 -9.46
C PRO A 20 5.98 -4.09 -8.60
N PRO A 21 6.39 -4.98 -7.67
CA PRO A 21 5.46 -5.73 -6.83
C PRO A 21 4.58 -4.75 -6.04
N ALA A 22 3.27 -5.01 -6.03
CA ALA A 22 2.28 -4.20 -5.34
C ALA A 22 1.37 -5.11 -4.52
N LEU A 23 0.93 -4.62 -3.36
CA LEU A 23 -0.06 -5.33 -2.54
C LEU A 23 -1.44 -5.34 -3.22
N CYS A 24 -2.21 -6.40 -2.99
CA CYS A 24 -3.63 -6.44 -3.39
C CYS A 24 -4.47 -5.46 -2.54
N SER A 25 -5.66 -5.10 -3.02
CA SER A 25 -6.60 -4.20 -2.34
C SER A 25 -6.88 -4.61 -0.90
N ASP A 26 -7.01 -5.92 -0.63
CA ASP A 26 -7.31 -6.43 0.71
C ASP A 26 -6.16 -6.22 1.69
N CYS A 27 -4.93 -6.36 1.23
CA CYS A 27 -3.74 -6.08 2.02
C CYS A 27 -3.62 -4.56 2.26
N VAL A 28 -3.86 -3.76 1.23
CA VAL A 28 -3.86 -2.29 1.35
C VAL A 28 -4.92 -1.79 2.34
N GLY A 29 -6.13 -2.37 2.32
CA GLY A 29 -7.22 -2.00 3.24
C GLY A 29 -6.97 -2.39 4.70
N ARG A 30 -5.89 -3.12 5.00
CA ARG A 30 -5.47 -3.50 6.36
C ARG A 30 -4.17 -2.82 6.78
N ALA A 31 -3.79 -1.74 6.11
CA ALA A 31 -2.59 -1.00 6.44
C ALA A 31 -2.71 -0.29 7.79
N LEU A 32 -1.62 -0.32 8.55
CA LEU A 32 -1.44 0.39 9.81
C LEU A 32 -0.32 1.41 9.66
N ALA A 33 -0.42 2.53 10.36
CA ALA A 33 0.70 3.41 10.63
C ALA A 33 1.72 2.72 11.56
N LEU A 34 2.92 3.29 11.67
CA LEU A 34 3.99 2.76 12.54
C LEU A 34 3.60 2.71 14.03
N ASN A 35 2.65 3.53 14.45
CA ASN A 35 2.06 3.52 15.79
C ASN A 35 0.95 2.46 15.98
N GLY A 36 0.70 1.62 14.97
CA GLY A 36 -0.31 0.56 15.01
C GLY A 36 -1.74 1.01 14.71
N ARG A 37 -1.98 2.30 14.42
CA ARG A 37 -3.32 2.81 14.09
C ARG A 37 -3.68 2.49 12.63
N PRO A 38 -4.95 2.19 12.31
CA PRO A 38 -5.37 1.90 10.95
C PRO A 38 -5.26 3.15 10.06
N ILE A 39 -4.79 2.96 8.83
CA ILE A 39 -4.72 4.01 7.81
C ILE A 39 -5.32 3.52 6.50
N TYR A 40 -5.80 4.45 5.68
CA TYR A 40 -6.14 4.18 4.28
C TYR A 40 -5.56 5.23 3.35
N PHE A 41 -5.43 4.85 2.08
CA PHE A 41 -4.85 5.68 1.04
C PHE A 41 -5.93 6.08 0.05
N ARG A 42 -5.99 7.35 -0.33
CA ARG A 42 -6.89 7.86 -1.37
C ARG A 42 -6.14 8.76 -2.35
N SER A 43 -6.63 8.83 -3.58
CA SER A 43 -6.18 9.83 -4.54
C SER A 43 -6.96 11.12 -4.30
N PRO A 44 -6.29 12.25 -3.99
CA PRO A 44 -6.96 13.54 -3.90
C PRO A 44 -7.49 13.95 -5.28
N TRP A 45 -8.63 14.65 -5.30
CA TRP A 45 -9.28 15.10 -6.54
C TRP A 45 -8.45 16.15 -7.29
N GLU A 46 -7.70 16.97 -6.55
CA GLU A 46 -7.05 18.21 -7.04
C GLU A 46 -5.51 18.10 -7.14
N ALA A 47 -4.90 16.96 -6.80
CA ALA A 47 -3.44 16.85 -6.72
C ALA A 47 -2.90 15.54 -7.31
N ASP A 48 -1.74 15.65 -7.96
CA ASP A 48 -0.94 14.48 -8.31
C ASP A 48 -0.42 13.81 -7.03
N GLY A 49 -0.71 12.53 -6.88
CA GLY A 49 -0.16 11.73 -5.79
C GLY A 49 -1.20 10.93 -5.02
N TYR A 50 -1.00 10.85 -3.73
CA TYR A 50 -1.91 10.19 -2.80
C TYR A 50 -1.92 10.90 -1.46
N GLU A 51 -3.00 10.74 -0.73
CA GLU A 51 -3.14 11.12 0.66
C GLU A 51 -3.32 9.84 1.48
N ALA A 52 -2.58 9.75 2.59
CA ALA A 52 -2.84 8.74 3.61
C ALA A 52 -3.51 9.42 4.80
N VAL A 53 -4.47 8.73 5.41
CA VAL A 53 -5.24 9.26 6.54
C VAL A 53 -5.47 8.16 7.56
N TYR A 54 -5.53 8.57 8.83
CA TYR A 54 -5.94 7.70 9.93
C TYR A 54 -7.41 7.32 9.78
N ALA A 55 -7.71 6.03 9.75
CA ALA A 55 -9.06 5.54 9.50
C ALA A 55 -10.02 5.76 10.70
N ASP A 56 -9.45 5.93 11.90
CA ASP A 56 -10.18 6.16 13.15
C ASP A 56 -10.50 7.64 13.40
N THR A 57 -9.62 8.59 13.03
CA THR A 57 -9.82 10.03 13.25
C THR A 57 -10.05 10.85 11.99
N GLY A 58 -9.68 10.33 10.81
CA GLY A 58 -9.68 11.08 9.55
C GLY A 58 -8.54 12.10 9.44
N GLU A 59 -7.64 12.16 10.43
CA GLU A 59 -6.49 13.05 10.41
C GLU A 59 -5.48 12.63 9.33
N PRO A 60 -4.77 13.59 8.72
CA PRO A 60 -3.75 13.29 7.73
C PRO A 60 -2.60 12.49 8.36
N TYR A 61 -2.16 11.47 7.63
CA TYR A 61 -0.96 10.70 7.92
C TYR A 61 0.12 11.08 6.92
N PHE A 62 1.15 11.79 7.39
CA PHE A 62 2.17 12.38 6.52
C PHE A 62 3.35 11.47 6.20
N ASP A 63 3.44 10.29 6.83
CA ASP A 63 4.48 9.32 6.52
C ASP A 63 4.07 8.43 5.34
N HIS A 64 5.07 7.93 4.61
CA HIS A 64 4.90 6.98 3.53
C HIS A 64 5.04 5.53 4.00
N ALA A 65 5.54 5.32 5.22
CA ALA A 65 5.70 4.01 5.82
C ALA A 65 4.39 3.48 6.39
N CYS A 66 4.14 2.20 6.22
CA CYS A 66 2.98 1.50 6.78
C CYS A 66 3.35 0.06 7.15
N ILE A 67 2.51 -0.58 7.94
CA ILE A 67 2.63 -1.98 8.32
C ILE A 67 1.43 -2.72 7.76
N VAL A 68 1.66 -3.77 7.00
CA VAL A 68 0.60 -4.64 6.49
C VAL A 68 0.94 -6.06 6.89
N ARG A 69 0.06 -6.70 7.68
CA ARG A 69 0.29 -8.06 8.20
C ARG A 69 1.64 -8.20 8.94
N GLY A 70 2.08 -7.16 9.66
CA GLY A 70 3.36 -7.14 10.36
C GLY A 70 4.59 -6.88 9.47
N VAL A 71 4.41 -6.70 8.17
CA VAL A 71 5.49 -6.38 7.23
C VAL A 71 5.55 -4.89 6.97
N LEU A 72 6.75 -4.31 7.13
CA LEU A 72 6.99 -2.92 6.80
C LEU A 72 6.85 -2.68 5.29
N CYS A 73 6.06 -1.68 4.94
CA CYS A 73 5.70 -1.31 3.60
C CYS A 73 5.86 0.19 3.39
N ARG A 74 5.94 0.62 2.13
CA ARG A 74 6.01 2.01 1.71
C ARG A 74 5.03 2.29 0.58
N ALA A 75 4.27 3.36 0.71
CA ALA A 75 3.37 3.86 -0.31
C ALA A 75 4.08 4.91 -1.19
N GLU A 76 3.94 4.77 -2.50
CA GLU A 76 4.51 5.64 -3.51
C GLU A 76 3.43 6.00 -4.54
N ALA A 77 3.41 7.26 -4.99
CA ALA A 77 2.68 7.64 -6.18
C ALA A 77 3.53 7.32 -7.42
N ARG A 78 3.03 6.48 -8.33
CA ARG A 78 3.67 6.20 -9.61
C ARG A 78 2.63 6.13 -10.73
N LEU A 79 2.88 6.87 -11.81
CA LEU A 79 2.03 6.87 -13.01
C LEU A 79 0.54 7.11 -12.67
N GLY A 80 0.26 8.11 -11.83
CA GLY A 80 -1.11 8.45 -11.41
C GLY A 80 -1.79 7.41 -10.51
N ARG A 81 -1.03 6.47 -9.91
CA ARG A 81 -1.58 5.43 -9.02
C ARG A 81 -0.81 5.33 -7.72
N ILE A 82 -1.51 4.94 -6.68
CA ILE A 82 -0.93 4.57 -5.38
C ILE A 82 -0.36 3.15 -5.50
N VAL A 83 0.91 2.99 -5.16
CA VAL A 83 1.61 1.70 -5.14
C VAL A 83 2.19 1.47 -3.76
N ILE A 84 1.75 0.40 -3.09
CA ILE A 84 2.29 0.01 -1.79
C ILE A 84 3.19 -1.20 -1.97
N ARG A 85 4.40 -1.14 -1.43
CA ARG A 85 5.41 -2.22 -1.52
C ARG A 85 6.02 -2.54 -0.17
N PRO A 86 6.34 -3.81 0.10
CA PRO A 86 7.21 -4.17 1.22
C PRO A 86 8.59 -3.49 1.09
N THR A 87 9.15 -2.98 2.19
CA THR A 87 10.47 -2.31 2.24
C THR A 87 11.59 -3.19 2.80
N GLY A 88 11.29 -4.35 3.37
CA GLY A 88 12.28 -5.27 3.93
C GLY A 88 11.90 -6.73 3.69
N ASN A 89 12.90 -7.50 3.24
CA ASN A 89 12.87 -8.93 2.98
C ASN A 89 12.18 -9.74 4.10
N GLY A 90 10.95 -10.16 3.87
CA GLY A 90 10.42 -11.38 4.51
C GLY A 90 10.64 -12.53 3.54
N LEU A 91 11.70 -13.30 3.77
CA LEU A 91 11.82 -14.68 3.28
C LEU A 91 10.67 -15.52 3.83
#